data_AF-A0A1Z1WSA0-F1
#
_entry.id   AF-A0A1Z1WSA0-F1
#
_cell.length_a   1.000
_cell.length_b   1.000
_cell.length_c   1.000
_cell.angle_alpha   90.00
_cell.angle_beta   90.00
_cell.angle_gamma   90.00
#
_symmetry.space_group_name_H-M   'P 1'
#
loop_
_entity.id
_entity.type
_entity.pdbx_description
1 polymer ?
#
loop_
_entity_poly.entity_id
_entity_poly.type
_entity_poly.pdbx_seq_one_letter_code
_entity_poly.pdbx_strand_id
1 'polypeptide(L)'
;MYGLYATPKDAFRAPYDKTVESLFDGNHTGEEIGAALPRTSKELFTADFLDKIRNPTGELRRNLRVLDTTCDWRPQVPVHVFHSKADEDVPFKNAEHCVRQLAANGAAHKLTEVDEADSHSTTVVKALPEVVRDFHAVR
;
A
#
# COMPACT_ATOMS: atom_id res chain seq x y z
N MET A 1 -12.92 12.82 -3.50
CA MET A 1 -11.52 12.51 -3.89
C MET A 1 -10.90 13.77 -4.50
N TYR A 2 -10.35 14.66 -3.67
CA TYR A 2 -9.97 16.02 -4.12
C TYR A 2 -8.74 15.99 -5.05
N GLY A 3 -8.91 16.47 -6.29
CA GLY A 3 -7.80 16.80 -7.22
C GLY A 3 -7.28 15.69 -8.14
N LEU A 4 -7.85 14.48 -8.10
CA LEU A 4 -7.35 13.36 -8.93
C LEU A 4 -8.01 13.28 -10.31
N TYR A 5 -9.29 13.58 -10.41
CA TYR A 5 -10.07 13.72 -11.64
C TYR A 5 -11.20 14.73 -11.40
N ALA A 6 -11.77 15.32 -12.45
CA ALA A 6 -12.90 16.24 -12.33
C ALA A 6 -14.23 15.46 -12.31
N THR A 7 -14.31 14.39 -13.10
CA THR A 7 -15.41 13.43 -13.10
C THR A 7 -14.86 12.01 -13.15
N PRO A 8 -15.58 10.99 -12.65
CA PRO A 8 -15.12 9.60 -12.71
C PRO A 8 -14.73 9.13 -14.12
N LYS A 9 -15.36 9.68 -15.17
CA LYS A 9 -15.04 9.38 -16.58
C LYS A 9 -13.62 9.74 -16.98
N ASP A 10 -13.00 10.70 -16.30
CA ASP A 10 -11.60 11.06 -16.60
C ASP A 10 -10.64 9.97 -16.14
N ALA A 11 -11.04 9.16 -15.15
CA ALA A 11 -10.22 8.12 -14.53
C ALA A 11 -10.62 6.70 -14.91
N PHE A 12 -11.91 6.41 -14.99
CA PHE A 12 -12.45 5.06 -15.11
C PHE A 12 -13.12 4.86 -16.47
N ARG A 13 -12.95 3.67 -17.07
CA ARG A 13 -13.70 3.29 -18.27
C ARG A 13 -15.14 2.94 -17.94
N ALA A 14 -16.03 3.08 -18.91
CA ALA A 14 -17.38 2.51 -18.79
C ALA A 14 -17.33 0.97 -18.65
N PRO A 15 -18.18 0.37 -17.80
CA PRO A 15 -19.23 0.99 -16.98
C PRO A 15 -18.76 1.51 -15.60
N TYR A 16 -17.47 1.34 -15.27
CA TYR A 16 -16.92 1.66 -13.95
C TYR A 16 -16.94 3.15 -13.61
N ASP A 17 -16.96 4.02 -14.63
CA ASP A 17 -17.20 5.47 -14.49
C ASP A 17 -18.52 5.82 -13.77
N LYS A 18 -19.45 4.88 -13.65
CA LYS A 18 -20.73 5.07 -12.95
C LYS A 18 -20.87 4.26 -11.68
N THR A 19 -20.09 3.19 -11.52
CA THR A 19 -20.28 2.22 -10.44
C THR A 19 -19.20 2.30 -9.37
N VAL A 20 -17.96 2.62 -9.75
CA VAL A 20 -16.81 2.45 -8.86
C VAL A 20 -16.93 3.22 -7.54
N GLU A 21 -17.37 4.48 -7.58
CA GLU A 21 -17.47 5.30 -6.37
C GLU A 21 -18.51 4.75 -5.39
N SER A 22 -19.58 4.12 -5.89
CA SER A 22 -20.62 3.51 -5.05
C SER A 22 -20.18 2.21 -4.37
N LEU A 23 -19.14 1.55 -4.88
CA LEU A 23 -18.61 0.32 -4.29
C LEU A 23 -17.82 0.60 -3.00
N PHE A 24 -17.30 1.81 -2.82
CA PHE A 24 -16.50 2.20 -1.64
C PHE A 24 -17.34 2.98 -0.62
N ASP A 25 -18.56 2.52 -0.37
CA ASP A 25 -19.52 3.14 0.56
C ASP A 25 -19.36 2.68 2.02
N GLY A 26 -18.46 1.73 2.27
CA GLY A 26 -18.24 1.12 3.58
C GLY A 26 -19.20 -0.02 3.94
N ASN A 27 -20.18 -0.33 3.08
CA ASN A 27 -21.10 -1.46 3.26
C ASN A 27 -20.73 -2.67 2.40
N HIS A 28 -19.96 -2.48 1.33
CA HIS A 28 -19.43 -3.58 0.52
C HIS A 28 -18.15 -4.16 1.13
N THR A 29 -18.08 -5.48 1.16
CA THR A 29 -16.87 -6.24 1.52
C THR A 29 -15.81 -6.15 0.42
N GLY A 30 -14.56 -6.47 0.76
CA GLY A 30 -13.48 -6.54 -0.23
C GLY A 30 -13.74 -7.57 -1.34
N GLU A 31 -14.42 -8.67 -1.02
CA GLU A 31 -14.82 -9.70 -2.00
C GLU A 31 -15.88 -9.16 -2.97
N GLU A 32 -16.92 -8.49 -2.46
CA GLU A 32 -17.96 -7.87 -3.30
C GLU A 32 -17.37 -6.80 -4.22
N ILE A 33 -16.47 -5.95 -3.71
CA ILE A 33 -15.77 -4.94 -4.50
C ILE A 33 -14.91 -5.62 -5.57
N GLY A 34 -14.11 -6.62 -5.20
CA GLY A 34 -13.25 -7.36 -6.13
C GLY A 34 -14.03 -8.06 -7.25
N ALA A 35 -15.19 -8.63 -6.93
CA ALA A 35 -16.08 -9.26 -7.90
C ALA A 35 -16.76 -8.25 -8.85
N ALA A 36 -17.00 -7.02 -8.39
CA ALA A 36 -17.62 -5.96 -9.20
C ALA A 36 -16.64 -5.22 -10.11
N LEU A 37 -15.34 -5.36 -9.90
CA LEU A 37 -14.27 -4.69 -10.65
C LEU A 37 -13.62 -5.64 -11.67
N PRO A 38 -12.96 -5.09 -12.73
CA PRO A 38 -12.27 -5.94 -13.68
C PRO A 38 -10.97 -6.47 -13.06
N ARG A 39 -10.42 -7.54 -13.65
CA ARG A 39 -9.23 -8.22 -13.12
C ARG A 39 -7.97 -7.36 -13.18
N THR A 40 -7.91 -6.36 -14.06
CA THR A 40 -6.70 -5.56 -14.24
C THR A 40 -6.97 -4.06 -14.18
N SER A 41 -6.00 -3.31 -13.67
CA SER A 41 -6.02 -1.84 -13.72
C SER A 41 -6.11 -1.30 -15.15
N LYS A 42 -5.56 -2.03 -16.13
CA LYS A 42 -5.65 -1.67 -17.56
C LYS A 42 -7.05 -1.84 -18.12
N GLU A 43 -7.96 -2.56 -17.46
CA GLU A 43 -9.38 -2.63 -17.85
C GLU A 43 -10.19 -1.59 -17.10
N LEU A 44 -9.85 -1.32 -15.83
CA LEU A 44 -10.53 -0.35 -14.99
C LEU A 44 -10.31 1.11 -15.41
N PHE A 45 -9.04 1.52 -15.57
CA PHE A 45 -8.67 2.94 -15.70
C PHE A 45 -8.40 3.36 -17.14
N THR A 46 -8.78 4.58 -17.52
CA THR A 46 -8.42 5.20 -18.80
C THR A 46 -6.89 5.22 -18.98
N ALA A 47 -6.42 5.22 -20.24
CA ALA A 47 -4.99 5.26 -20.53
C ALA A 47 -4.35 6.54 -19.97
N ASP A 48 -5.01 7.69 -20.20
CA ASP A 48 -4.55 8.99 -19.74
C ASP A 48 -4.42 9.05 -18.21
N PHE A 49 -5.36 8.46 -17.47
CA PHE A 49 -5.27 8.39 -16.02
C PHE A 49 -4.11 7.50 -15.57
N LEU A 50 -3.93 6.32 -16.17
CA LEU A 50 -2.78 5.46 -15.85
C LEU A 50 -1.44 6.17 -16.11
N ASP A 51 -1.34 6.92 -17.21
CA ASP A 51 -0.12 7.65 -17.54
C ASP A 51 0.13 8.82 -16.59
N LYS A 52 -0.94 9.50 -16.14
CA LYS A 52 -0.88 10.51 -15.07
C LYS A 52 -0.38 9.91 -13.75
N ILE A 53 -0.82 8.71 -13.38
CA ILE A 53 -0.37 8.03 -12.15
C ILE A 53 1.09 7.58 -12.25
N ARG A 54 1.53 7.06 -13.42
CA ARG A 54 2.92 6.64 -13.64
C ARG A 54 3.90 7.80 -13.67
N ASN A 55 3.46 8.96 -14.15
CA ASN A 55 4.25 10.17 -14.26
C ASN A 55 3.59 11.30 -13.46
N PRO A 56 3.53 11.17 -12.12
CA PRO A 56 2.79 12.12 -11.31
C PRO A 56 3.47 13.48 -11.36
N THR A 57 2.68 14.52 -11.64
CA THR A 57 3.12 15.93 -11.65
C THR A 57 2.23 16.78 -10.76
N GLY A 58 2.60 18.05 -10.57
CA GLY A 58 1.76 19.02 -9.87
C GLY A 58 1.33 18.57 -8.47
N GLU A 59 0.02 18.65 -8.22
CA GLU A 59 -0.60 18.30 -6.93
C GLU A 59 -0.54 16.81 -6.62
N LEU A 60 -0.81 15.94 -7.59
CA LEU A 60 -0.71 14.49 -7.40
C LEU A 60 0.68 14.09 -6.88
N ARG A 61 1.75 14.62 -7.49
CA ARG A 61 3.12 14.37 -7.03
C ARG A 61 3.38 14.87 -5.61
N ARG A 62 2.81 16.02 -5.24
CA ARG A 62 2.96 16.56 -3.87
C ARG A 62 2.26 15.65 -2.86
N ASN A 63 1.04 15.22 -3.17
CA ASN A 63 0.26 14.36 -2.28
C ASN A 63 0.90 12.98 -2.14
N LEU A 64 1.39 12.37 -3.23
CA LEU A 64 2.11 11.09 -3.17
C LEU A 64 3.40 11.20 -2.34
N ARG A 65 4.16 12.30 -2.47
CA ARG A 65 5.41 12.49 -1.71
C ARG A 65 5.19 12.51 -0.19
N VAL A 66 4.04 12.99 0.28
CA VAL A 66 3.70 12.96 1.71
C VAL A 66 3.44 11.53 2.19
N LEU A 67 3.00 10.63 1.31
CA LEU A 67 2.80 9.22 1.65
C LEU A 67 4.13 8.45 1.76
N ASP A 68 5.19 8.94 1.11
CA ASP A 68 6.54 8.35 1.17
C ASP A 68 7.27 8.62 2.50
N THR A 69 6.73 9.42 3.43
CA THR A 69 7.39 9.76 4.71
C THR A 69 6.89 8.95 5.91
N THR A 70 6.29 7.77 5.66
CA THR A 70 5.63 6.95 6.70
C THR A 70 6.56 6.57 7.86
N CYS A 71 7.86 6.36 7.61
CA CYS A 71 8.84 6.02 8.64
C CYS A 71 9.90 7.12 8.87
N ASP A 72 9.63 8.35 8.39
CA ASP A 72 10.53 9.50 8.54
C ASP A 72 10.36 10.19 9.91
N TRP A 73 10.68 9.46 10.97
CA TRP A 73 10.62 9.94 12.35
C TRP A 73 11.52 9.09 13.25
N ARG A 74 11.76 9.55 14.48
CA ARG A 74 12.55 8.83 15.49
C ARG A 74 11.66 8.24 16.59
N PRO A 75 11.23 6.98 16.50
CA PRO A 75 10.56 6.30 17.60
C PRO A 75 11.45 6.19 18.84
N GLN A 76 10.81 6.25 20.02
CA GLN A 76 11.46 6.01 21.31
C GLN A 76 11.50 4.51 21.70
N VAL A 77 10.97 3.65 20.83
CA VAL A 77 10.95 2.19 20.98
C VAL A 77 11.55 1.54 19.73
N PRO A 78 12.09 0.32 19.82
CA PRO A 78 12.52 -0.41 18.63
C PRO A 78 11.35 -0.68 17.67
N VAL A 79 11.59 -0.52 16.37
CA VAL A 79 10.61 -0.86 15.32
C VAL A 79 11.07 -2.10 14.56
N HIS A 80 10.27 -3.16 14.55
CA HIS A 80 10.52 -4.34 13.75
C HIS A 80 9.54 -4.41 12.59
N VAL A 81 10.07 -4.36 11.37
CA VAL A 81 9.33 -4.52 10.12
C VAL A 81 9.45 -5.96 9.65
N PHE A 82 8.32 -6.62 9.41
CA PHE A 82 8.26 -7.93 8.76
C PHE A 82 7.69 -7.76 7.37
N HIS A 83 8.34 -8.33 6.35
CA HIS A 83 7.82 -8.27 4.99
C HIS A 83 8.34 -9.43 4.13
N SER A 84 7.67 -9.79 3.04
CA SER A 84 8.16 -10.82 2.11
C SER A 84 8.55 -10.22 0.76
N LYS A 85 9.56 -10.81 0.12
CA LYS A 85 9.87 -10.51 -1.29
C LYS A 85 8.89 -11.15 -2.27
N ALA A 86 8.10 -12.12 -1.82
CA ALA A 86 7.06 -12.77 -2.61
C ALA A 86 5.74 -11.98 -2.64
N ASP A 87 5.63 -10.89 -1.86
CA ASP A 87 4.44 -10.06 -1.81
C ASP A 87 4.13 -9.42 -3.18
N GLU A 88 2.98 -9.78 -3.74
CA GLU A 88 2.50 -9.35 -5.05
C GLU A 88 1.74 -8.02 -5.03
N ASP A 89 1.30 -7.56 -3.85
CA ASP A 89 0.48 -6.36 -3.68
C ASP A 89 1.34 -5.14 -3.28
N VAL A 90 2.31 -5.34 -2.38
CA VAL A 90 3.16 -4.28 -1.81
C VAL A 90 4.65 -4.63 -1.96
N PRO A 91 5.39 -3.93 -2.85
CA PRO A 91 6.79 -4.26 -3.11
C PRO A 91 7.67 -4.23 -1.86
N PHE A 92 8.58 -5.22 -1.74
CA PHE A 92 9.53 -5.30 -0.62
C PHE A 92 10.34 -4.00 -0.40
N LYS A 93 10.58 -3.26 -1.48
CA LYS A 93 11.27 -1.95 -1.47
C LYS A 93 10.61 -0.91 -0.55
N ASN A 94 9.32 -1.01 -0.25
CA ASN A 94 8.67 -0.14 0.71
C ASN A 94 9.19 -0.38 2.13
N ALA A 95 9.36 -1.65 2.53
CA ALA A 95 9.95 -2.01 3.82
C ALA A 95 11.42 -1.56 3.90
N GLU A 96 12.20 -1.75 2.83
CA GLU A 96 13.56 -1.25 2.76
C GLU A 96 13.62 0.28 2.85
N HIS A 97 12.68 0.99 2.22
CA HIS A 97 12.58 2.45 2.30
C HIS A 97 12.28 2.90 3.73
N CYS A 98 11.30 2.28 4.39
CA CYS A 98 10.97 2.56 5.78
C CYS A 98 12.19 2.40 6.71
N VAL A 99 12.92 1.29 6.56
CA VAL A 99 14.11 0.99 7.36
C VAL A 99 15.23 2.01 7.13
N ARG A 100 15.43 2.48 5.89
CA ARG A 100 16.37 3.57 5.60
C ARG A 100 15.98 4.87 6.31
N GLN A 101 14.69 5.21 6.36
CA GLN A 101 14.22 6.40 7.06
C GLN A 101 14.43 6.30 8.58
N LEU A 102 14.11 5.14 9.18
CA LEU A 102 14.36 4.89 10.60
C LEU A 102 15.86 4.99 10.93
N ALA A 103 16.72 4.40 10.09
CA ALA A 103 18.17 4.48 10.24
C ALA A 103 18.68 5.93 10.18
N ALA A 104 18.21 6.72 9.21
CA ALA A 104 18.58 8.13 9.06
C ALA A 104 18.17 8.98 10.27
N ASN A 105 17.08 8.60 10.95
CA ASN A 105 16.60 9.25 12.16
C ASN A 105 17.24 8.71 13.45
N GLY A 106 18.20 7.78 13.37
CA GLY A 106 18.86 7.20 14.55
C GLY A 106 17.93 6.35 15.41
N ALA A 107 16.92 5.73 14.80
CA ALA A 107 15.98 4.84 15.45
C ALA A 107 16.48 3.39 15.47
N ALA A 108 16.24 2.68 16.58
CA ALA A 108 16.45 1.24 16.64
C ALA A 108 15.42 0.55 15.74
N HIS A 109 15.91 -0.27 14.80
CA HIS A 109 15.05 -0.92 13.82
C HIS A 109 15.56 -2.31 13.44
N LYS A 110 14.66 -3.14 12.92
CA LYS A 110 14.96 -4.44 12.32
C LYS A 110 14.04 -4.66 11.12
N LEU A 111 14.56 -5.31 10.08
CA LEU A 111 13.77 -5.83 8.96
C LEU A 111 13.98 -7.34 8.88
N THR A 112 12.90 -8.10 9.00
CA THR A 112 12.91 -9.55 8.77
C THR A 112 12.17 -9.85 7.47
N GLU A 113 12.84 -10.58 6.58
CA GLU A 113 12.16 -11.25 5.48
C GLU A 113 11.33 -12.42 6.04
N VAL A 114 10.06 -12.47 5.70
CA VAL A 114 9.18 -13.59 6.07
C VAL A 114 9.34 -14.67 5.02
N ASP A 115 10.27 -15.58 5.29
CA ASP A 115 10.56 -16.71 4.42
C ASP A 115 9.33 -17.63 4.26
N GLU A 116 9.31 -18.36 3.15
CA GLU A 116 8.24 -19.30 2.77
C GLU A 116 6.84 -18.66 2.59
N ALA A 117 6.66 -17.35 2.78
CA ALA A 117 5.46 -16.67 2.30
C ALA A 117 5.51 -16.62 0.77
N ASP A 118 4.37 -16.87 0.15
CA ASP A 118 4.18 -16.93 -1.31
C ASP A 118 3.14 -15.90 -1.81
N SER A 119 2.56 -15.12 -0.88
CA SER A 119 1.63 -14.03 -1.19
C SER A 119 1.64 -12.92 -0.14
N HIS A 120 0.99 -11.80 -0.45
CA HIS A 120 0.68 -10.71 0.47
C HIS A 120 -0.02 -11.24 1.73
N SER A 121 -1.06 -12.05 1.55
CA SER A 121 -1.86 -12.58 2.67
C SER A 121 -1.08 -13.57 3.53
N THR A 122 -0.30 -14.47 2.91
CA THR A 122 0.48 -15.47 3.67
C THR A 122 1.65 -14.84 4.42
N THR A 123 2.18 -13.70 3.94
CA THR A 123 3.16 -12.88 4.68
C THR A 123 2.64 -12.45 6.04
N VAL A 124 1.42 -11.91 6.11
CA VAL A 124 0.80 -11.47 7.37
C VAL A 124 0.60 -12.63 8.33
N VAL A 125 0.05 -13.75 7.82
CA VAL A 125 -0.24 -14.95 8.63
C VAL A 125 1.03 -15.52 9.25
N LYS A 126 2.14 -15.54 8.50
CA LYS A 126 3.43 -16.07 8.98
C LYS A 126 4.16 -15.11 9.91
N ALA A 127 4.05 -13.80 9.68
CA ALA A 127 4.69 -12.80 10.53
C ALA A 127 4.04 -12.68 11.91
N LEU A 128 2.71 -12.85 12.01
CA LEU A 128 1.96 -12.52 13.23
C LEU A 128 2.45 -13.25 14.50
N PRO A 129 2.78 -14.56 14.49
CA PRO A 129 3.36 -15.23 15.65
C PRO A 129 4.74 -14.67 16.07
N GLU A 130 5.55 -14.20 15.12
CA GLU A 130 6.84 -13.56 15.40
C GLU A 130 6.65 -12.20 16.06
N VAL A 131 5.72 -11.40 15.54
CA VAL A 131 5.34 -10.12 16.14
C VAL A 131 4.90 -10.30 17.59
N VAL A 132 4.06 -11.31 17.88
CA VAL A 132 3.62 -11.61 19.25
C VAL A 132 4.80 -12.00 20.14
N ARG A 133 5.73 -12.85 19.66
CA ARG A 133 6.93 -13.24 20.42
C ARG A 133 7.82 -12.05 20.74
N ASP A 134 8.01 -11.14 19.80
CA ASP A 134 8.83 -9.93 20.02
C ASP A 134 8.22 -9.04 21.11
N PHE A 135 6.90 -8.81 21.08
CA PHE A 135 6.25 -8.03 22.14
C PHE A 135 6.33 -8.70 23.52
N HIS A 136 6.37 -10.04 23.59
CA HIS A 136 6.60 -10.74 24.85
C HIS A 136 8.04 -10.61 25.36
N ALA A 137 9.03 -10.52 24.46
CA ALA A 137 10.45 -10.42 24.81
C ALA A 137 10.87 -9.02 25.31
N VAL A 138 10.05 -7.99 25.07
CA VAL A 138 10.30 -6.59 25.50
C VAL A 138 9.72 -6.30 26.91
N ARG A 139 9.19 -7.32 27.59
CA ARG A 139 8.72 -7.22 28.99
C ARG A 139 9.85 -7.31 30.00
#